data_AF-A0AAE5X4J0-F1
#
_entry.id   AF-A0AAE5X4J0-F1
#
_cell.length_a   1.000
_cell.length_b   1.000
_cell.length_c   1.000
_cell.angle_alpha   90.00
_cell.angle_beta   90.00
_cell.angle_gamma   90.00
#
_symmetry.space_group_name_H-M   'P 1'
#
loop_
_entity.id
_entity.type
_entity.pdbx_description
1 polymer ?
#
loop_
_entity_poly.entity_id
_entity_poly.type
_entity_poly.pdbx_seq_one_letter_code
_entity_poly.pdbx_strand_id
1 'polypeptide(L)'
;MTDSLPSPATVVVISAFALVYMLMLLRKTLQGKFDLYDFLMLSMVAIVPAGFALFPTLAYLISHLTGVVFPFVVMFGGLFLVVFAFLHTMTARLHRLERQNCALIQELSLLAVELKTRESGQPSN
;
A
#
# COMPACT_ATOMS: atom_id res chain seq x y z
N MET A 1 -23.51 -33.58 -2.84
CA MET A 1 -23.07 -32.38 -2.09
C MET A 1 -21.82 -32.80 -1.34
N THR A 2 -20.66 -32.63 -1.95
CA THR A 2 -19.37 -32.94 -1.32
C THR A 2 -18.88 -31.67 -0.67
N ASP A 3 -18.78 -31.67 0.66
CA ASP A 3 -18.17 -30.62 1.44
C ASP A 3 -16.73 -30.40 0.96
N SER A 4 -16.54 -29.42 0.09
CA SER A 4 -15.22 -28.92 -0.31
C SER A 4 -14.68 -28.03 0.81
N LEU A 5 -14.59 -28.58 2.02
CA LEU A 5 -13.81 -27.98 3.08
C LEU A 5 -12.34 -27.98 2.61
N PRO A 6 -11.64 -26.83 2.63
CA PRO A 6 -10.23 -26.81 2.27
C PRO A 6 -9.49 -27.80 3.15
N SER A 7 -8.65 -28.64 2.54
CA SER A 7 -7.83 -29.62 3.28
C SER A 7 -7.14 -28.91 4.45
N PRO A 8 -7.08 -29.51 5.65
CA PRO A 8 -6.42 -28.89 6.79
C PRO A 8 -4.98 -28.49 6.48
N ALA A 9 -4.32 -29.18 5.55
CA ALA A 9 -3.01 -28.79 5.03
C ALA A 9 -3.01 -27.44 4.30
N THR A 10 -4.00 -27.16 3.45
CA THR A 10 -4.12 -25.87 2.75
C THR A 10 -4.42 -24.73 3.71
N VAL A 11 -5.28 -24.96 4.72
CA VAL A 11 -5.56 -23.97 5.76
C VAL A 11 -4.30 -23.62 6.55
N VAL A 12 -3.51 -24.63 6.94
CA VAL A 12 -2.25 -24.43 7.67
C VAL A 12 -1.22 -23.68 6.82
N VAL A 13 -1.08 -24.01 5.54
CA VAL A 13 -0.13 -23.33 4.64
C VAL A 13 -0.52 -21.86 4.41
N ILE A 14 -1.79 -21.58 4.14
CA ILE A 14 -2.29 -20.22 3.90
C ILE A 14 -2.16 -19.36 5.17
N SER A 15 -2.53 -19.92 6.33
CA SER A 15 -2.44 -19.20 7.61
C SER A 15 -0.98 -18.95 8.02
N ALA A 16 -0.09 -19.94 7.86
CA ALA A 16 1.34 -19.76 8.12
C ALA A 16 1.95 -18.70 7.19
N PHE A 17 1.62 -18.73 5.89
CA PHE A 17 2.07 -17.73 4.93
C PHE A 17 1.58 -16.32 5.30
N ALA A 18 0.29 -16.18 5.61
CA ALA A 18 -0.29 -14.91 6.03
C ALA A 18 0.37 -14.36 7.31
N LEU A 19 0.63 -15.23 8.30
CA LEU A 19 1.25 -14.84 9.57
C LEU A 19 2.70 -14.38 9.38
N VAL A 20 3.49 -15.13 8.61
CA VAL A 20 4.88 -14.77 8.28
C VAL A 20 4.93 -13.47 7.48
N TYR A 21 4.04 -13.31 6.51
CA TYR A 21 3.94 -12.09 5.71
C TYR A 21 3.59 -10.86 6.56
N MET A 22 2.58 -10.97 7.44
CA MET A 22 2.21 -9.91 8.37
C MET A 22 3.35 -9.55 9.34
N LEU A 23 4.07 -10.55 9.86
CA LEU A 23 5.25 -10.33 10.71
C LEU A 23 6.38 -9.62 9.95
N MET A 24 6.63 -10.00 8.71
CA MET A 24 7.65 -9.37 7.86
C MET A 24 7.29 -7.90 7.57
N LEU A 25 6.03 -7.64 7.25
CA LEU A 25 5.52 -6.29 7.05
C LEU A 25 5.64 -5.46 8.32
N LEU A 26 5.24 -6.00 9.47
CA LEU A 26 5.27 -5.30 10.75
C LEU A 26 6.70 -4.92 11.13
N ARG A 27 7.66 -5.84 10.91
CA ARG A 27 9.08 -5.56 11.10
C ARG A 27 9.59 -4.46 10.16
N LYS A 28 9.17 -4.43 8.90
CA LYS A 28 9.56 -3.37 7.95
C LYS A 28 8.97 -2.01 8.32
N THR A 29 7.73 -1.98 8.82
CA THR A 29 7.07 -0.76 9.31
C THR A 29 7.75 -0.22 10.57
N LEU A 30 8.09 -1.11 11.53
CA LEU A 30 8.80 -0.72 12.75
C LEU A 30 10.22 -0.19 12.49
N GLN A 31 10.85 -0.59 11.37
CA GLN A 31 12.14 -0.06 10.95
C GLN A 31 12.06 1.33 10.29
N GLY A 32 10.88 1.95 10.23
CA GLY A 32 10.68 3.30 9.70
C GLY A 32 10.93 3.45 8.18
N LYS A 33 11.28 2.35 7.49
CA LYS A 33 11.49 2.30 6.04
C LYS A 33 10.18 2.11 5.27
N PHE A 34 9.12 1.72 5.95
CA PHE A 34 7.80 1.45 5.38
C PHE A 34 6.76 2.33 6.05
N ASP A 35 6.07 3.13 5.24
CA ASP A 35 4.95 3.95 5.70
C ASP A 35 3.78 3.04 6.13
N LEU A 36 3.02 3.44 7.15
CA LEU A 36 1.87 2.69 7.67
C LEU A 36 0.84 2.43 6.55
N TYR A 37 0.81 3.31 5.55
CA TYR A 37 -0.02 3.16 4.36
C TYR A 37 0.39 1.95 3.50
N ASP A 38 1.68 1.76 3.25
CA ASP A 38 2.18 0.60 2.49
C ASP A 38 1.99 -0.70 3.27
N PHE A 39 2.08 -0.66 4.60
CA PHE A 39 1.75 -1.79 5.46
C PHE A 39 0.28 -2.21 5.33
N LEU A 40 -0.63 -1.25 5.47
CA LEU A 40 -2.07 -1.50 5.35
C LEU A 40 -2.41 -2.02 3.95
N MET A 41 -1.79 -1.46 2.91
CA MET A 41 -2.02 -1.85 1.52
C MET A 41 -1.51 -3.27 1.23
N LEU A 42 -0.27 -3.61 1.59
CA LEU A 42 0.26 -4.96 1.42
C LEU A 42 -0.51 -5.96 2.28
N SER A 43 -0.96 -5.57 3.48
CA SER A 43 -1.77 -6.45 4.33
C SER A 43 -3.09 -6.84 3.67
N MET A 44 -3.74 -5.95 2.92
CA MET A 44 -4.98 -6.27 2.19
C MET A 44 -4.76 -7.34 1.10
N VAL A 45 -3.57 -7.39 0.48
CA VAL A 45 -3.22 -8.43 -0.51
C VAL A 45 -3.13 -9.82 0.14
N ALA A 46 -2.83 -9.91 1.43
CA ALA A 46 -2.80 -11.17 2.17
C ALA A 46 -4.13 -11.48 2.88
N ILE A 47 -4.76 -10.46 3.49
CA ILE A 47 -6.00 -10.60 4.28
C ILE A 47 -7.18 -10.96 3.39
N VAL A 48 -7.32 -10.33 2.21
CA VAL A 48 -8.49 -10.57 1.34
C VAL A 48 -8.50 -12.01 0.81
N PRO A 49 -7.40 -12.56 0.24
CA PRO A 49 -7.38 -13.96 -0.17
C PRO A 49 -7.47 -14.93 1.00
N ALA A 50 -6.83 -14.63 2.13
CA ALA A 50 -6.93 -15.48 3.33
C ALA A 50 -8.37 -15.53 3.88
N GLY A 51 -9.09 -14.41 3.88
CA GLY A 51 -10.49 -14.35 4.27
C GLY A 51 -11.39 -15.18 3.35
N PHE A 52 -11.18 -15.10 2.04
CA PHE A 52 -11.91 -15.93 1.06
C PHE A 52 -11.59 -17.42 1.20
N ALA A 53 -10.33 -17.77 1.51
CA ALA A 53 -9.91 -19.15 1.70
C ALA A 53 -10.40 -19.75 3.03
N LEU A 54 -10.43 -18.96 4.11
CA LEU A 54 -10.88 -19.39 5.44
C LEU A 54 -12.41 -19.43 5.57
N PHE A 55 -13.12 -18.57 4.83
CA PHE A 55 -14.58 -18.46 4.88
C PHE A 55 -15.21 -18.60 3.48
N PRO A 56 -15.15 -19.80 2.87
CA PRO A 56 -15.69 -20.02 1.53
C PRO A 56 -17.20 -19.74 1.46
N THR A 57 -17.96 -19.97 2.53
CA THR A 57 -19.40 -19.70 2.58
C THR A 57 -19.73 -18.22 2.40
N LEU A 58 -18.93 -17.33 2.99
CA LEU A 58 -19.08 -15.88 2.80
C LEU A 58 -18.71 -15.48 1.36
N ALA A 59 -17.64 -16.05 0.82
CA ALA A 59 -17.22 -15.80 -0.56
C ALA A 59 -18.33 -16.18 -1.56
N TYR A 60 -18.96 -17.34 -1.38
CA TYR A 60 -20.09 -17.78 -2.22
C TYR A 60 -21.33 -16.88 -2.06
N LEU A 61 -21.64 -16.46 -0.83
CA LEU A 61 -22.78 -15.58 -0.57
C LEU A 61 -22.61 -14.20 -1.23
N ILE A 62 -21.41 -13.63 -1.11
CA ILE A 62 -21.06 -12.38 -1.80
C ILE A 62 -21.14 -12.57 -3.31
N SER A 63 -20.55 -13.64 -3.86
CA SER A 63 -20.59 -13.94 -5.31
C SER A 63 -22.02 -14.00 -5.84
N HIS A 64 -22.92 -14.65 -5.08
CA HIS A 64 -24.32 -14.77 -5.46
C HIS A 64 -25.05 -13.43 -5.40
N LEU A 65 -24.77 -12.60 -4.38
CA LEU A 65 -25.33 -11.25 -4.26
C LEU A 65 -24.89 -10.32 -5.41
N THR A 66 -23.63 -10.44 -5.83
CA THR A 66 -23.09 -9.66 -6.96
C THR A 66 -23.52 -10.23 -8.32
N GLY A 67 -24.22 -11.38 -8.35
CA GLY A 67 -24.64 -12.05 -9.60
C GLY A 67 -23.50 -12.69 -10.39
N VAL A 68 -22.34 -12.88 -9.77
CA VAL A 68 -21.14 -13.42 -10.41
C VAL A 68 -21.04 -14.93 -10.14
N VAL A 69 -20.79 -15.71 -11.19
CA VAL A 69 -20.75 -17.19 -11.10
C VAL A 69 -19.55 -17.69 -10.28
N PHE A 70 -18.43 -16.95 -10.30
CA PHE A 70 -17.19 -17.35 -9.64
C PHE A 70 -16.78 -16.38 -8.53
N PRO A 71 -16.67 -16.83 -7.26
CA PRO A 71 -16.26 -15.97 -6.12
C PRO A 71 -14.88 -15.33 -6.30
N PHE A 72 -13.98 -15.99 -7.04
CA PHE A 72 -12.64 -15.49 -7.33
C PHE A 72 -12.65 -14.17 -8.11
N VAL A 73 -13.65 -13.93 -8.96
CA VAL A 73 -13.76 -12.69 -9.74
C VAL A 73 -14.06 -11.51 -8.82
N VAL A 74 -14.91 -11.72 -7.79
CA VAL A 74 -15.20 -10.69 -6.79
C VAL A 74 -13.98 -10.41 -5.93
N MET A 75 -13.24 -11.45 -5.53
CA MET A 75 -11.98 -11.31 -4.78
C MET A 75 -10.95 -10.50 -5.58
N PHE A 76 -10.73 -10.84 -6.86
CA PHE A 76 -9.80 -10.11 -7.73
C PHE A 76 -10.26 -8.67 -8.00
N GLY A 77 -11.56 -8.46 -8.20
CA GLY A 77 -12.13 -7.11 -8.35
C GLY A 77 -11.88 -6.24 -7.13
N GLY A 78 -12.07 -6.80 -5.92
CA GLY A 78 -11.76 -6.12 -4.66
C GLY A 78 -10.27 -5.78 -4.53
N LEU A 79 -9.39 -6.73 -4.80
CA LEU A 79 -7.94 -6.47 -4.82
C LEU A 79 -7.57 -5.39 -5.85
N PHE A 80 -8.16 -5.44 -7.03
CA PHE A 80 -7.92 -4.45 -8.08
C PHE A 80 -8.32 -3.05 -7.64
N LEU A 81 -9.47 -2.91 -6.97
CA LEU A 81 -9.93 -1.63 -6.40
C LEU A 81 -8.96 -1.10 -5.34
N VAL A 82 -8.44 -1.96 -4.48
CA VAL A 82 -7.41 -1.58 -3.48
C VAL A 82 -6.14 -1.11 -4.17
N VAL A 83 -5.65 -1.83 -5.17
CA VAL A 83 -4.46 -1.44 -5.96
C VAL A 83 -4.71 -0.14 -6.72
N PHE A 84 -5.91 0.06 -7.26
CA PHE A 84 -6.28 1.28 -7.96
C PHE A 84 -6.31 2.49 -7.02
N ALA A 85 -6.96 2.36 -5.86
CA ALA A 85 -6.96 3.40 -4.82
C ALA A 85 -5.53 3.71 -4.34
N PHE A 86 -4.68 2.69 -4.26
CA PHE A 86 -3.27 2.85 -3.94
C PHE A 86 -2.52 3.65 -5.00
N LEU A 87 -2.61 3.27 -6.28
CA LEU A 87 -1.96 3.98 -7.38
C LEU A 87 -2.39 5.45 -7.41
N HIS A 88 -3.68 5.71 -7.22
CA HIS A 88 -4.22 7.06 -7.15
C HIS A 88 -3.62 7.85 -5.96
N THR A 89 -3.56 7.23 -4.78
CA THR A 89 -2.99 7.88 -3.59
C THR A 89 -1.50 8.15 -3.74
N MET A 90 -0.74 7.20 -4.29
CA MET A 90 0.69 7.37 -4.56
C MET A 90 0.95 8.47 -5.58
N THR A 91 0.13 8.54 -6.62
CA THR A 91 0.20 9.62 -7.63
C THR A 91 -0.05 10.98 -6.98
N ALA A 92 -1.06 11.09 -6.11
CA ALA A 92 -1.37 12.31 -5.39
C ALA A 92 -0.25 12.73 -4.42
N ARG A 93 0.35 11.76 -3.70
CA ARG A 93 1.48 12.02 -2.79
C ARG A 93 2.74 12.43 -3.56
N LEU A 94 3.03 11.76 -4.67
CA LEU A 94 4.17 12.09 -5.53
C LEU A 94 4.07 13.52 -6.04
N HIS A 95 2.89 13.90 -6.55
CA HIS A 95 2.69 15.25 -7.08
C HIS A 95 2.79 16.33 -5.99
N ARG A 96 2.37 16.03 -4.75
CA ARG A 96 2.54 16.93 -3.61
C ARG A 96 4.02 17.05 -3.20
N LEU A 97 4.76 15.95 -3.20
CA LEU A 97 6.18 15.92 -2.88
C LEU A 97 7.00 16.69 -3.92
N GLU A 98 6.67 16.52 -5.20
CA GLU A 98 7.31 17.22 -6.32
C GLU A 98 7.15 18.74 -6.19
N ARG A 99 5.94 19.22 -5.86
CA ARG A 99 5.70 20.65 -5.61
C ARG A 99 6.49 21.20 -4.43
N GLN A 100 6.57 20.44 -3.34
CA GLN A 100 7.35 20.85 -2.16
C GLN A 100 8.84 20.93 -2.47
N ASN A 101 9.37 19.96 -3.20
CA ASN A 101 10.78 19.95 -3.58
C ASN A 101 11.12 21.14 -4.50
N CYS A 102 10.24 21.44 -5.46
CA CYS A 102 10.40 22.61 -6.34
C CYS A 102 10.38 23.94 -5.54
N ALA A 103 9.49 24.06 -4.55
CA ALA A 103 9.44 25.23 -3.68
C ALA A 103 10.72 25.37 -2.83
N LEU A 104 11.22 24.28 -2.24
CA LEU A 104 12.48 24.30 -1.48
C LEU A 104 13.69 24.70 -2.35
N ILE A 105 13.75 24.23 -3.60
CA ILE A 105 14.82 24.62 -4.53
C ILE A 105 14.76 26.12 -4.85
N GLN A 106 13.56 26.69 -4.95
CA GLN A 106 13.39 28.13 -5.15
C GLN A 106 13.86 28.93 -3.93
N GLU A 107 13.50 28.50 -2.72
CA GLU A 107 13.96 29.16 -1.49
C GLU A 107 15.48 29.09 -1.33
N LEU A 108 16.09 27.92 -1.60
CA LEU A 108 17.54 27.76 -1.56
C LEU A 108 18.25 28.63 -2.59
N SER A 109 17.72 28.72 -3.81
CA SER A 109 18.32 29.54 -4.85
C SER A 109 18.20 31.04 -4.54
N LEU A 110 17.09 31.47 -3.95
CA LEU A 110 16.91 32.86 -3.48
C LEU A 110 17.91 33.20 -2.35
N LEU A 111 18.04 32.33 -1.35
CA LEU A 111 19.01 32.51 -0.26
C LEU A 111 20.46 32.53 -0.77
N ALA A 112 20.79 31.66 -1.72
CA ALA A 112 22.12 31.62 -2.31
C ALA A 112 22.46 32.91 -3.07
N VAL A 113 21.48 33.49 -3.76
CA VAL A 113 21.64 34.79 -4.42
C VAL A 113 21.84 35.90 -3.39
N GLU A 114 21.03 35.93 -2.33
CA GLU A 114 21.13 36.97 -1.29
C GLU A 114 22.47 36.95 -0.56
N LEU A 115 22.98 35.75 -0.25
CA LEU A 115 24.33 35.58 0.32
C LEU A 115 25.42 36.09 -0.64
N LYS A 116 25.33 35.74 -1.92
CA LYS A 116 26.29 36.20 -2.93
C LYS A 116 26.26 37.72 -3.08
N THR A 117 25.08 38.34 -3.04
CA THR A 117 24.93 39.80 -3.07
C THR A 117 25.48 40.46 -1.81
N ARG A 118 25.33 39.86 -0.63
CA ARG A 118 25.96 40.36 0.61
C ARG A 118 27.48 40.25 0.59
N GLU A 119 28.03 39.15 0.10
CA GLU A 119 29.48 38.99 -0.04
C GLU A 119 30.08 39.95 -1.06
N SER A 120 29.39 40.20 -2.18
CA SER A 120 29.84 41.18 -3.19
C SER A 120 29.58 42.63 -2.78
N GLY A 121 28.75 42.87 -1.76
CA GLY A 121 28.48 44.18 -1.17
C GLY A 121 29.35 44.53 0.04
N GLN A 122 30.22 43.63 0.51
CA GLN A 122 31.16 43.88 1.60
C GLN A 122 32.50 44.38 1.01
N PRO A 123 32.82 45.68 1.08
CA PRO A 123 34.09 46.18 0.57
C PRO A 123 35.20 45.66 1.50
N SER A 124 36.25 45.14 0.86
CA SER A 124 37.55 44.86 1.45
C SER A 124 37.99 46.03 2.34
N ASN A 125 38.10 45.80 3.64
CA ASN A 125 38.93 46.57 4.55
C ASN A 125 40.15 45.74 4.92
#